data_AF-A0A059A6P6-F1
#
_entry.id   AF-A0A059A6P6-F1
#
_cell.length_a   1.000
_cell.length_b   1.000
_cell.length_c   1.000
_cell.angle_alpha   90.00
_cell.angle_beta   90.00
_cell.angle_gamma   90.00
#
_symmetry.space_group_name_H-M   'P 1'
#
loop_
_entity.id
_entity.type
_entity.pdbx_description
1 polymer ?
#
loop_
_entity_poly.entity_id
_entity_poly.type
_entity_poly.pdbx_seq_one_letter_code
_entity_poly.pdbx_strand_id
1 'polypeptide(L)'
;MERYVGIKPQVIKKAVSVSIEAHKSPGKPCLVERKVPGSPSQVIVAFPGSWSLDDWFVGDSEAMPFGETKIDTKRFRSLKSIGKDVVATVSEAFMARFLRILDDRSTFRAEVTKATEKNKQIIFAGHSLGGPIAMYATVWFLEEYARSNKKQTSRPLCLTFASPLTTDLTFCHAIRREGWFDCFVHFVMKLDIVPRILLALHYSAAELLQEIPRFSNPHHKADKAKLALLFANVMKNASCVASHAACALTESKHTLFDTMSRFIKLSPYRPCCKYVFCTETDRLVVVKNPDAVLQMLFHSLQIGSDTELQDTAVASLKAHWRYKDTLRKSSDMYNVACLENLPELPLSSDNTTDIGAALSDLNLCIPARLCLRAAGESEKHKADNQRKLDDYRTTCKTDGMGYYDAFKMQEEEEDFKANVKRLELAAMWDEIIEMIRQEQLPDKFEAEREWLELSTQFRRLVEPIDIANYYRHLKNEDAGPYMTKGRPRRYHYPQRWREHAEQLERDSSGESCFWAEVEELNVAIANKKPWKEIENRVLTLEKNLRKWYDKKEVDKDVFLEKSTLVKWWHTLPDYHKANSCIKELIPSLKSQTQQQAGID
;
A
#
# COMPACT_ATOMS: atom_id res chain seq x y z
N MET A 1 4.41 -23.99 14.98
CA MET A 1 4.33 -22.52 14.75
C MET A 1 5.58 -21.90 14.15
N GLU A 2 6.76 -22.10 14.74
CA GLU A 2 8.01 -21.43 14.30
C GLU A 2 8.30 -21.61 12.80
N ARG A 3 8.06 -22.81 12.25
CA ARG A 3 8.14 -23.10 10.81
C ARG A 3 7.27 -22.20 9.93
N TYR A 4 6.08 -21.83 10.37
CA TYR A 4 5.07 -21.15 9.54
C TYR A 4 5.04 -19.63 9.74
N VAL A 5 5.35 -19.16 10.95
CA VAL A 5 5.32 -17.72 11.29
C VAL A 5 6.69 -17.13 11.61
N GLY A 6 7.74 -17.95 11.74
CA GLY A 6 9.11 -17.50 12.03
C GLY A 6 9.33 -17.05 13.48
N ILE A 7 8.44 -17.43 14.41
CA ILE A 7 8.45 -16.95 15.80
C ILE A 7 8.35 -18.14 16.76
N LYS A 8 9.24 -18.16 17.76
CA LYS A 8 9.25 -19.16 18.81
C LYS A 8 7.97 -19.11 19.65
N PRO A 9 7.33 -20.25 19.99
CA PRO A 9 6.14 -20.29 20.84
C PRO A 9 6.26 -19.53 22.16
N GLN A 10 7.42 -19.58 22.82
CA GLN A 10 7.66 -18.88 24.09
C GLN A 10 7.57 -17.35 23.97
N VAL A 11 7.98 -16.82 22.81
CA VAL A 11 7.89 -15.38 22.50
C VAL A 11 6.43 -14.97 22.34
N ILE A 12 5.62 -15.77 21.64
CA ILE A 12 4.17 -15.53 21.48
C ILE A 12 3.48 -15.56 22.84
N LYS A 13 3.75 -16.60 23.66
CA LYS A 13 3.20 -16.75 25.02
C LYS A 13 3.56 -15.58 25.92
N LYS A 14 4.79 -15.06 25.81
CA LYS A 14 5.21 -13.88 26.56
C LYS A 14 4.53 -12.62 26.04
N ALA A 15 4.47 -12.42 24.73
CA ALA A 15 3.83 -11.25 24.10
C ALA A 15 2.34 -11.12 24.47
N VAL A 16 1.56 -12.21 24.43
CA VAL A 16 0.15 -12.18 24.86
C VAL A 16 0.03 -11.87 26.35
N SER A 17 0.92 -12.42 27.19
CA SER A 17 0.90 -12.17 28.62
C SER A 17 1.18 -10.71 28.95
N VAL A 18 2.20 -10.12 28.32
CA VAL A 18 2.57 -8.70 28.52
C VAL A 18 1.49 -7.77 27.94
N SER A 19 0.89 -8.13 26.81
CA SER A 19 -0.22 -7.36 26.21
C SER A 19 -1.45 -7.29 27.11
N ILE A 20 -1.78 -8.37 27.81
CA ILE A 20 -2.89 -8.39 28.78
C ILE A 20 -2.50 -7.68 30.08
N GLU A 21 -1.25 -7.79 30.50
CA GLU A 21 -0.74 -7.07 31.66
C GLU A 21 -0.70 -5.54 31.46
N ALA A 22 -0.47 -5.08 30.23
CA ALA A 22 -0.48 -3.66 29.89
C ALA A 22 -1.82 -2.98 30.27
N HIS A 23 -2.95 -3.68 30.19
CA HIS A 23 -4.26 -3.16 30.62
C HIS A 23 -4.33 -2.76 32.09
N LYS A 24 -3.47 -3.32 32.95
CA LYS A 24 -3.41 -2.99 34.38
C LYS A 24 -2.70 -1.67 34.67
N SER A 25 -2.11 -1.04 33.66
CA SER A 25 -1.42 0.24 33.76
C SER A 25 -1.95 1.22 32.70
N PRO A 26 -3.24 1.56 32.70
CA PRO A 26 -3.86 2.35 31.62
C PRO A 26 -3.26 3.76 31.48
N GLY A 27 -2.69 4.31 32.57
CA GLY A 27 -1.98 5.60 32.56
C GLY A 27 -0.57 5.57 31.97
N LYS A 28 -0.04 4.40 31.57
CA LYS A 28 1.26 4.28 30.89
C LYS A 28 1.03 4.10 29.38
N PRO A 29 1.80 4.76 28.52
CA PRO A 29 1.63 4.65 27.07
C PRO A 29 1.97 3.24 26.53
N CYS A 30 2.93 2.56 27.14
CA CYS A 30 3.29 1.18 26.84
C CYS A 30 3.96 0.48 28.03
N LEU A 31 3.95 -0.85 28.03
CA LEU A 31 4.68 -1.72 28.95
C LEU A 31 5.88 -2.35 28.21
N VAL A 32 7.08 -2.24 28.78
CA VAL A 32 8.31 -2.78 28.18
C VAL A 32 8.82 -3.98 28.96
N GLU A 33 8.91 -5.12 28.30
CA GLU A 33 9.46 -6.37 28.83
C GLU A 33 10.78 -6.73 28.14
N ARG A 34 11.80 -7.01 28.96
CA ARG A 34 13.17 -7.28 28.50
C ARG A 34 13.60 -8.71 28.77
N LYS A 35 12.85 -9.45 29.60
CA LYS A 35 13.08 -10.86 29.91
C LYS A 35 12.15 -11.71 29.04
N VAL A 36 12.61 -12.00 27.83
CA VAL A 36 11.92 -12.90 26.89
C VAL A 36 12.56 -14.30 26.99
N PRO A 37 11.82 -15.32 27.46
CA PRO A 37 12.35 -16.68 27.61
C PRO A 37 12.86 -17.23 26.26
N GLY A 38 14.07 -17.79 26.25
CA GLY A 38 14.68 -18.38 25.05
C GLY A 38 15.12 -17.39 23.97
N SER A 39 15.02 -16.08 24.24
CA SER A 39 15.37 -14.99 23.31
C SER A 39 15.85 -13.71 24.04
N PRO A 40 17.02 -13.71 24.70
CA PRO A 40 17.51 -12.54 25.45
C PRO A 40 17.86 -11.33 24.55
N SER A 41 17.90 -11.52 23.23
CA SER A 41 18.08 -10.47 22.22
C SER A 41 16.77 -9.76 21.84
N GLN A 42 15.62 -10.16 22.38
CA GLN A 42 14.32 -9.57 22.07
C GLN A 42 13.79 -8.69 23.20
N VAL A 43 13.11 -7.61 22.84
CA VAL A 43 12.40 -6.71 23.76
C VAL A 43 10.95 -6.60 23.29
N ILE A 44 9.99 -6.76 24.19
CA ILE A 44 8.57 -6.62 23.89
C ILE A 44 8.11 -5.24 24.37
N VAL A 45 7.49 -4.48 23.49
CA VAL A 45 6.81 -3.21 23.80
C VAL A 45 5.33 -3.43 23.57
N ALA A 46 4.56 -3.53 24.66
CA ALA A 46 3.14 -3.83 24.61
C ALA A 46 2.28 -2.60 24.88
N PHE A 47 1.25 -2.37 24.07
CA PHE A 47 0.35 -1.24 24.22
C PHE A 47 -0.95 -1.67 24.93
N PRO A 48 -1.44 -0.88 25.90
CA PRO A 48 -2.70 -1.16 26.57
C PRO A 48 -3.89 -0.95 25.62
N GLY A 49 -4.93 -1.76 25.78
CA GLY A 49 -6.22 -1.54 25.14
C GLY A 49 -6.99 -0.39 25.79
N SER A 50 -8.16 -0.06 25.25
CA SER A 50 -9.15 0.80 25.89
C SER A 50 -10.54 0.37 25.44
N TRP A 51 -11.51 0.59 26.32
CA TRP A 51 -12.94 0.44 26.03
C TRP A 51 -13.67 1.79 26.09
N SER A 52 -12.93 2.90 26.23
CA SER A 52 -13.51 4.24 26.09
C SER A 52 -13.92 4.46 24.64
N LEU A 53 -15.13 4.94 24.42
CA LEU A 53 -15.61 5.21 23.06
C LEU A 53 -14.74 6.22 22.31
N ASP A 54 -14.21 7.23 23.01
CA ASP A 54 -13.35 8.26 22.43
C ASP A 54 -12.01 7.70 21.90
N ASP A 55 -11.61 6.50 22.35
CA ASP A 55 -10.43 5.81 21.82
C ASP A 55 -10.75 4.97 20.58
N TRP A 56 -12.03 4.69 20.29
CA TRP A 56 -12.48 3.89 19.14
C TRP A 56 -13.00 4.74 17.99
N PHE A 57 -13.66 5.85 18.30
CA PHE A 57 -14.25 6.72 17.30
C PHE A 57 -14.01 8.19 17.65
N VAL A 58 -13.72 8.97 16.61
CA VAL A 58 -13.51 10.42 16.67
C VAL A 58 -14.30 11.04 15.52
N GLY A 59 -14.84 12.24 15.72
CA GLY A 59 -15.49 13.02 14.67
C GLY A 59 -16.97 12.69 14.46
N ASP A 60 -17.51 13.22 13.36
CA ASP A 60 -18.92 13.11 13.00
C ASP A 60 -19.19 11.80 12.23
N SER A 61 -20.08 10.98 12.79
CA SER A 61 -20.47 9.68 12.24
C SER A 61 -21.21 9.75 10.89
N GLU A 62 -21.77 10.91 10.50
CA GLU A 62 -22.40 11.06 9.18
C GLU A 62 -21.36 11.22 8.08
N ALA A 63 -20.33 12.01 8.35
CA ALA A 63 -19.22 12.29 7.44
C ALA A 63 -18.24 11.12 7.34
N MET A 64 -17.93 10.47 8.48
CA MET A 64 -16.99 9.34 8.59
C MET A 64 -17.70 8.11 9.18
N PRO A 65 -18.44 7.34 8.36
CA PRO A 65 -19.34 6.29 8.83
C PRO A 65 -18.65 5.13 9.55
N PHE A 66 -17.32 5.03 9.44
CA PHE A 66 -16.52 3.99 10.09
C PHE A 66 -15.41 4.58 10.99
N GLY A 67 -15.37 5.91 11.19
CA GLY A 67 -14.30 6.58 11.93
C GLY A 67 -12.95 6.55 11.21
N GLU A 68 -12.99 6.52 9.88
CA GLU A 68 -11.81 6.43 9.03
C GLU A 68 -11.12 7.79 8.80
N THR A 69 -9.84 7.81 8.45
CA THR A 69 -9.12 9.02 8.06
C THR A 69 -7.94 8.68 7.15
N LYS A 70 -7.44 9.66 6.39
CA LYS A 70 -6.23 9.49 5.59
C LYS A 70 -5.00 9.54 6.48
N ILE A 71 -4.04 8.65 6.21
CA ILE A 71 -2.82 8.60 6.99
C ILE A 71 -1.93 9.84 6.78
N ASP A 72 -1.24 10.28 7.83
CA ASP A 72 -0.24 11.35 7.75
C ASP A 72 0.98 10.90 6.93
N THR A 73 1.01 11.29 5.66
CA THR A 73 2.09 10.96 4.72
C THR A 73 3.44 11.59 5.07
N LYS A 74 3.47 12.59 5.98
CA LYS A 74 4.75 13.14 6.48
C LYS A 74 5.46 12.16 7.40
N ARG A 75 4.70 11.35 8.16
CA ARG A 75 5.21 10.34 9.09
C ARG A 75 5.24 8.94 8.48
N PHE A 76 4.36 8.66 7.52
CA PHE A 76 4.17 7.34 6.91
C PHE A 76 4.18 7.44 5.38
N ARG A 77 5.33 7.84 4.81
CA ARG A 77 5.49 8.15 3.38
C ARG A 77 5.13 6.97 2.47
N SER A 78 5.41 5.74 2.90
CA SER A 78 5.16 4.53 2.10
C SER A 78 3.72 4.07 2.14
N LEU A 79 2.87 4.54 3.06
CA LEU A 79 1.48 4.09 3.18
C LEU A 79 0.54 4.78 2.17
N LYS A 80 0.81 4.54 0.89
CA LYS A 80 0.02 4.97 -0.27
C LYS A 80 0.22 3.98 -1.43
N SER A 81 -0.68 3.95 -2.40
CA SER A 81 -0.41 3.35 -3.72
C SER A 81 0.41 4.35 -4.53
N ILE A 82 1.56 3.92 -5.05
CA ILE A 82 2.51 4.85 -5.69
C ILE A 82 1.99 5.31 -7.04
N GLY A 83 1.62 4.37 -7.91
CA GLY A 83 1.10 4.65 -9.24
C GLY A 83 -0.22 5.41 -9.19
N LYS A 84 -1.20 4.88 -8.43
CA LYS A 84 -2.53 5.51 -8.27
C LYS A 84 -2.46 6.86 -7.52
N ASP A 85 -1.40 7.11 -6.75
CA ASP A 85 -1.23 8.25 -5.84
C ASP A 85 -2.40 8.43 -4.86
N VAL A 86 -2.88 7.29 -4.33
CA VAL A 86 -3.95 7.23 -3.34
C VAL A 86 -3.34 6.93 -1.98
N VAL A 87 -3.62 7.78 -1.01
CA VAL A 87 -3.15 7.64 0.38
C VAL A 87 -4.00 6.63 1.13
N ALA A 88 -3.34 5.78 1.94
CA ALA A 88 -4.01 4.78 2.74
C ALA A 88 -4.95 5.39 3.78
N THR A 89 -5.96 4.61 4.15
CA THR A 89 -7.01 4.98 5.10
C THR A 89 -6.89 4.10 6.34
N VAL A 90 -7.05 4.72 7.51
CA VAL A 90 -6.89 4.09 8.84
C VAL A 90 -8.00 4.54 9.79
N SER A 91 -8.14 3.91 10.97
CA SER A 91 -8.96 4.49 12.04
C SER A 91 -8.35 5.78 12.57
N GLU A 92 -9.14 6.85 12.59
CA GLU A 92 -8.72 8.15 13.12
C GLU A 92 -8.39 8.07 14.60
N ALA A 93 -9.28 7.46 15.39
CA ALA A 93 -9.10 7.35 16.83
C ALA A 93 -7.82 6.58 17.21
N PHE A 94 -7.57 5.45 16.53
CA PHE A 94 -6.39 4.65 16.79
C PHE A 94 -5.11 5.35 16.34
N MET A 95 -5.12 6.01 15.18
CA MET A 95 -3.97 6.77 14.69
C MET A 95 -3.68 7.96 15.61
N ALA A 96 -4.69 8.74 15.99
CA ALA A 96 -4.55 9.87 16.92
C ALA A 96 -3.96 9.40 18.27
N ARG A 97 -4.43 8.27 18.79
CA ARG A 97 -3.85 7.67 20.01
C ARG A 97 -2.39 7.28 19.82
N PHE A 98 -2.02 6.64 18.71
CA PHE A 98 -0.62 6.31 18.43
C PHE A 98 0.26 7.56 18.30
N LEU A 99 -0.22 8.60 17.61
CA LEU A 99 0.52 9.85 17.46
C LEU A 99 0.76 10.53 18.82
N ARG A 100 -0.23 10.52 19.73
CA ARG A 100 -0.02 10.99 21.11
C ARG A 100 1.09 10.21 21.83
N ILE A 101 1.14 8.89 21.67
CA ILE A 101 2.19 8.04 22.25
C ILE A 101 3.56 8.32 21.62
N LEU A 102 3.58 8.58 20.31
CA LEU A 102 4.81 8.85 19.56
C LEU A 102 5.40 10.23 19.87
N ASP A 103 4.55 11.23 20.06
CA ASP A 103 4.95 12.62 20.33
C ASP A 103 5.27 12.87 21.80
N ASP A 104 4.76 12.03 22.71
CA ASP A 104 5.22 12.00 24.10
C ASP A 104 6.69 11.53 24.16
N ARG A 105 7.59 12.51 24.29
CA ARG A 105 9.05 12.29 24.27
C ARG A 105 9.58 11.51 25.46
N SER A 106 8.78 11.25 26.50
CA SER A 106 9.30 10.80 27.78
C SER A 106 9.53 9.28 27.89
N THR A 107 8.80 8.42 27.16
CA THR A 107 8.90 6.96 27.39
C THR A 107 9.02 6.08 26.14
N PHE A 108 8.11 6.16 25.15
CA PHE A 108 8.07 5.17 24.06
C PHE A 108 9.29 5.25 23.13
N ARG A 109 9.54 6.44 22.55
CA ARG A 109 10.64 6.65 21.61
C ARG A 109 12.01 6.42 22.24
N ALA A 110 12.16 6.76 23.53
CA ALA A 110 13.37 6.51 24.30
C ALA A 110 13.63 5.00 24.46
N GLU A 111 12.60 4.22 24.76
CA GLU A 111 12.73 2.77 24.91
C GLU A 111 13.03 2.06 23.58
N VAL A 112 12.41 2.50 22.48
CA VAL A 112 12.74 2.01 21.12
C VAL A 112 14.19 2.35 20.78
N THR A 113 14.61 3.60 20.98
CA THR A 113 15.98 4.04 20.68
C THR A 113 17.01 3.23 21.48
N LYS A 114 16.77 3.05 22.78
CA LYS A 114 17.63 2.26 23.67
C LYS A 114 17.71 0.79 23.27
N ALA A 115 16.60 0.18 22.82
CA ALA A 115 16.59 -1.19 22.34
C ALA A 115 17.36 -1.32 21.02
N THR A 116 17.16 -0.38 20.10
CA THR A 116 17.88 -0.31 18.82
C THR A 116 19.39 -0.13 19.01
N GLU A 117 19.83 0.76 19.90
CA GLU A 117 21.25 0.97 20.22
C GLU A 117 21.93 -0.29 20.78
N LYS A 118 21.14 -1.15 21.44
CA LYS A 118 21.61 -2.44 21.97
C LYS A 118 21.47 -3.59 20.98
N ASN A 119 21.17 -3.30 19.71
CA ASN A 119 20.92 -4.29 18.66
C ASN A 119 19.90 -5.36 19.08
N LYS A 120 18.88 -4.95 19.83
CA LYS A 120 17.78 -5.82 20.22
C LYS A 120 16.71 -5.83 19.13
N GLN A 121 16.14 -6.99 18.86
CA GLN A 121 14.94 -7.06 18.03
C GLN A 121 13.74 -6.62 18.88
N ILE A 122 13.01 -5.63 18.38
CA ILE A 122 11.82 -5.10 19.05
C ILE A 122 10.58 -5.85 18.56
N ILE A 123 9.73 -6.24 19.49
CA ILE A 123 8.43 -6.85 19.26
C ILE A 123 7.36 -5.89 19.77
N PHE A 124 6.64 -5.23 18.87
CA PHE A 124 5.46 -4.46 19.23
C PHE A 124 4.30 -5.43 19.42
N ALA A 125 3.61 -5.33 20.55
CA ALA A 125 2.51 -6.22 20.86
C ALA A 125 1.30 -5.49 21.41
N GLY A 126 0.13 -6.08 21.29
CA GLY A 126 -1.08 -5.48 21.83
C GLY A 126 -2.28 -6.42 21.81
N HIS A 127 -3.14 -6.25 22.80
CA HIS A 127 -4.41 -6.94 22.90
C HIS A 127 -5.56 -5.96 22.67
N SER A 128 -6.61 -6.36 21.95
CA SER A 128 -7.72 -5.47 21.61
C SER A 128 -7.21 -4.22 20.89
N LEU A 129 -7.64 -3.02 21.30
CA LEU A 129 -7.17 -1.73 20.78
C LEU A 129 -5.64 -1.51 20.91
N GLY A 130 -4.94 -2.23 21.79
CA GLY A 130 -3.47 -2.22 21.79
C GLY A 130 -2.87 -2.77 20.48
N GLY A 131 -3.60 -3.63 19.77
CA GLY A 131 -3.20 -4.24 18.50
C GLY A 131 -2.96 -3.21 17.39
N PRO A 132 -3.95 -2.37 17.03
CA PRO A 132 -3.77 -1.27 16.08
C PRO A 132 -2.58 -0.36 16.42
N ILE A 133 -2.41 -0.02 17.70
CA ILE A 133 -1.28 0.81 18.15
C ILE A 133 0.06 0.10 17.91
N ALA A 134 0.14 -1.20 18.19
CA ALA A 134 1.32 -2.01 17.88
C ALA A 134 1.62 -2.07 16.37
N MET A 135 0.58 -2.15 15.53
CA MET A 135 0.74 -2.10 14.07
C MET A 135 1.33 -0.76 13.62
N TYR A 136 0.78 0.36 14.06
CA TYR A 136 1.29 1.68 13.70
C TYR A 136 2.69 1.94 14.23
N ALA A 137 2.99 1.48 15.46
CA ALA A 137 4.35 1.51 16.02
C ALA A 137 5.35 0.74 15.15
N THR A 138 4.93 -0.42 14.62
CA THR A 138 5.78 -1.24 13.75
C THR A 138 6.03 -0.56 12.41
N VAL A 139 4.99 0.02 11.78
CA VAL A 139 5.18 0.75 10.52
C VAL A 139 6.05 1.99 10.73
N TRP A 140 5.80 2.76 11.78
CA TRP A 140 6.64 3.91 12.13
C TRP A 140 8.11 3.50 12.31
N PHE A 141 8.37 2.36 12.98
CA PHE A 141 9.73 1.83 13.11
C PHE A 141 10.35 1.49 11.75
N LEU A 142 9.59 0.86 10.85
CA LEU A 142 10.08 0.47 9.52
C LEU A 142 10.39 1.70 8.65
N GLU A 143 9.56 2.74 8.71
CA GLU A 143 9.80 4.02 8.04
C GLU A 143 11.05 4.71 8.62
N GLU A 144 11.11 4.85 9.94
CA GLU A 144 12.14 5.66 10.62
C GLU A 144 13.52 4.98 10.64
N TYR A 145 13.58 3.65 10.75
CA TYR A 145 14.84 2.92 10.93
C TYR A 145 15.23 2.02 9.75
N ALA A 146 14.27 1.37 9.08
CA ALA A 146 14.60 0.45 7.98
C ALA A 146 14.72 1.18 6.64
N ARG A 147 13.76 2.05 6.30
CA ARG A 147 13.71 2.74 5.00
C ARG A 147 14.65 3.95 4.93
N SER A 148 14.86 4.64 6.04
CA SER A 148 15.73 5.82 6.11
C SER A 148 17.24 5.50 6.01
N ASN A 149 17.63 4.21 6.05
CA ASN A 149 19.01 3.73 6.12
C ASN A 149 19.86 4.38 7.25
N LYS A 150 19.23 5.00 8.26
CA LYS A 150 19.95 5.71 9.34
C LYS A 150 20.84 4.78 10.17
N LYS A 151 20.42 3.52 10.37
CA LYS A 151 21.18 2.48 11.10
C LYS A 151 20.76 1.08 10.62
N GLN A 152 21.71 0.14 10.53
CA GLN A 152 21.38 -1.28 10.37
C GLN A 152 20.71 -1.78 11.65
N THR A 153 19.43 -2.13 11.61
CA THR A 153 18.66 -2.57 12.77
C THR A 153 18.03 -3.94 12.53
N SER A 154 17.81 -4.70 13.61
CA SER A 154 17.02 -5.92 13.51
C SER A 154 15.58 -5.59 13.14
N ARG A 155 15.05 -6.29 12.14
CA ARG A 155 13.67 -6.11 11.65
C ARG A 155 12.66 -6.35 12.79
N PRO A 156 11.68 -5.45 13.00
CA PRO A 156 10.74 -5.58 14.10
C PRO A 156 9.73 -6.71 13.84
N LEU A 157 9.05 -7.14 14.90
CA LEU A 157 7.87 -7.99 14.83
C LEU A 157 6.66 -7.27 15.43
N CYS A 158 5.47 -7.55 14.91
CA CYS A 158 4.19 -7.07 15.40
C CYS A 158 3.31 -8.27 15.75
N LEU A 159 2.98 -8.45 17.02
CA LEU A 159 2.12 -9.52 17.52
C LEU A 159 0.86 -8.96 18.14
N THR A 160 -0.26 -9.06 17.44
CA THR A 160 -1.54 -8.58 17.97
C THR A 160 -2.44 -9.73 18.35
N PHE A 161 -3.21 -9.55 19.41
CA PHE A 161 -4.19 -10.52 19.89
C PHE A 161 -5.54 -9.83 19.93
N ALA A 162 -6.58 -10.42 19.35
CA ALA A 162 -7.92 -9.85 19.45
C ALA A 162 -8.06 -8.45 18.84
N SER A 163 -7.21 -8.12 17.87
CA SER A 163 -7.11 -6.79 17.28
C SER A 163 -8.30 -6.50 16.36
N PRO A 164 -8.99 -5.34 16.49
CA PRO A 164 -9.90 -4.87 15.45
C PRO A 164 -9.12 -4.57 14.16
N LEU A 165 -9.80 -4.67 13.01
CA LEU A 165 -9.28 -4.22 11.72
C LEU A 165 -9.14 -2.70 11.71
N THR A 166 -8.10 -2.17 11.07
CA THR A 166 -7.84 -0.71 11.09
C THR A 166 -7.17 -0.17 9.82
N THR A 167 -7.07 -1.00 8.79
CA THR A 167 -6.26 -0.75 7.59
C THR A 167 -7.11 -0.95 6.35
N ASP A 168 -7.00 -0.11 5.33
CA ASP A 168 -7.66 -0.34 4.05
C ASP A 168 -6.80 -1.18 3.08
N LEU A 169 -7.32 -1.44 1.87
CA LEU A 169 -6.58 -2.15 0.81
C LEU A 169 -5.27 -1.46 0.46
N THR A 170 -5.25 -0.13 0.43
CA THR A 170 -4.06 0.65 0.10
C THR A 170 -2.96 0.47 1.15
N PHE A 171 -3.32 0.43 2.43
CA PHE A 171 -2.39 0.08 3.49
C PHE A 171 -1.82 -1.32 3.29
N CYS A 172 -2.67 -2.33 3.03
CA CYS A 172 -2.24 -3.70 2.81
C CYS A 172 -1.28 -3.84 1.64
N HIS A 173 -1.63 -3.21 0.52
CA HIS A 173 -0.81 -3.13 -0.68
C HIS A 173 0.57 -2.52 -0.37
N ALA A 174 0.61 -1.38 0.33
CA ALA A 174 1.86 -0.73 0.72
C ALA A 174 2.74 -1.65 1.59
N ILE A 175 2.17 -2.33 2.58
CA ILE A 175 2.93 -3.27 3.43
C ILE A 175 3.55 -4.41 2.60
N ARG A 176 2.86 -4.93 1.58
CA ARG A 176 3.42 -5.96 0.71
C ARG A 176 4.49 -5.41 -0.22
N ARG A 177 4.23 -4.26 -0.84
CA ARG A 177 5.15 -3.57 -1.76
C ARG A 177 6.50 -3.27 -1.11
N GLU A 178 6.49 -2.74 0.12
CA GLU A 178 7.74 -2.46 0.86
C GLU A 178 8.42 -3.72 1.42
N GLY A 179 7.85 -4.91 1.18
CA GLY A 179 8.38 -6.17 1.72
C GLY A 179 8.21 -6.29 3.24
N TRP A 180 7.28 -5.55 3.85
CA TRP A 180 7.05 -5.49 5.30
C TRP A 180 6.10 -6.57 5.83
N PHE A 181 5.38 -7.26 4.95
CA PHE A 181 4.39 -8.31 5.25
C PHE A 181 4.80 -9.28 6.37
N ASP A 182 6.05 -9.75 6.36
CA ASP A 182 6.50 -10.76 7.32
C ASP A 182 6.71 -10.28 8.75
N CYS A 183 6.66 -8.96 8.99
CA CYS A 183 6.74 -8.38 10.32
C CYS A 183 5.51 -8.65 11.18
N PHE A 184 4.35 -8.92 10.59
CA PHE A 184 3.08 -8.86 11.29
C PHE A 184 2.41 -10.23 11.41
N VAL A 185 1.92 -10.54 12.60
CA VAL A 185 1.11 -11.73 12.89
C VAL A 185 -0.05 -11.36 13.82
N HIS A 186 -1.27 -11.62 13.35
CA HIS A 186 -2.51 -11.32 14.05
C HIS A 186 -3.18 -12.60 14.55
N PHE A 187 -3.32 -12.76 15.86
CA PHE A 187 -4.00 -13.90 16.48
C PHE A 187 -5.47 -13.57 16.70
N VAL A 188 -6.35 -14.45 16.24
CA VAL A 188 -7.81 -14.30 16.30
C VAL A 188 -8.44 -15.59 16.81
N MET A 189 -9.15 -15.54 17.94
CA MET A 189 -10.03 -16.64 18.34
C MET A 189 -11.20 -16.72 17.36
N LYS A 190 -11.57 -17.94 16.96
CA LYS A 190 -12.68 -18.22 16.05
C LYS A 190 -13.90 -17.36 16.35
N LEU A 191 -14.36 -17.39 17.60
CA LEU A 191 -15.59 -16.72 18.02
C LEU A 191 -15.44 -15.25 18.39
N ASP A 192 -14.23 -14.67 18.46
CA ASP A 192 -14.05 -13.32 19.01
C ASP A 192 -14.71 -12.23 18.15
N ILE A 193 -15.66 -11.47 18.71
CA ILE A 193 -16.36 -10.42 17.96
C ILE A 193 -15.49 -9.18 17.67
N VAL A 194 -14.46 -8.90 18.47
CA VAL A 194 -13.71 -7.63 18.44
C VAL A 194 -12.96 -7.39 17.12
N PRO A 195 -12.28 -8.38 16.52
CA PRO A 195 -11.73 -8.26 15.17
C PRO A 195 -12.74 -7.87 14.10
N ARG A 196 -14.05 -8.03 14.35
CA ARG A 196 -15.13 -7.76 13.39
C ARG A 196 -15.87 -6.45 13.65
N ILE A 197 -15.66 -5.78 14.79
CA ILE A 197 -16.43 -4.59 15.19
C ILE A 197 -16.38 -3.47 14.13
N LEU A 198 -15.20 -3.18 13.61
CA LEU A 198 -15.03 -2.10 12.62
C LEU A 198 -15.47 -2.49 11.20
N LEU A 199 -15.98 -3.72 10.98
CA LEU A 199 -16.73 -4.04 9.76
C LEU A 199 -18.14 -3.44 9.77
N ALA A 200 -18.62 -3.00 10.94
CA ALA A 200 -19.91 -2.37 11.11
C ALA A 200 -19.83 -0.84 11.09
N LEU A 201 -20.95 -0.21 10.76
CA LEU A 201 -21.12 1.24 10.88
C LEU A 201 -20.86 1.72 12.31
N HIS A 202 -20.36 2.94 12.41
CA HIS A 202 -20.03 3.63 13.65
C HIS A 202 -21.10 3.44 14.74
N TYR A 203 -22.37 3.73 14.44
CA TYR A 203 -23.46 3.63 15.42
C TYR A 203 -23.58 2.22 16.01
N SER A 204 -23.66 1.18 15.16
CA SER A 204 -23.78 -0.21 15.61
C SER A 204 -22.55 -0.68 16.39
N ALA A 205 -21.36 -0.26 15.98
CA ALA A 205 -20.12 -0.59 16.66
C ALA A 205 -20.02 0.13 18.03
N ALA A 206 -20.39 1.41 18.09
CA ALA A 206 -20.37 2.21 19.32
C ALA A 206 -21.34 1.65 20.37
N GLU A 207 -22.56 1.27 19.98
CA GLU A 207 -23.52 0.65 20.89
C GLU A 207 -22.96 -0.65 21.50
N LEU A 208 -22.33 -1.51 20.67
CA LEU A 208 -21.69 -2.74 21.17
C LEU A 208 -20.57 -2.43 22.16
N LEU A 209 -19.68 -1.50 21.82
CA LEU A 209 -18.56 -1.11 22.68
C LEU A 209 -19.00 -0.58 24.04
N GLN A 210 -20.13 0.15 24.11
CA GLN A 210 -20.69 0.62 25.39
C GLN A 210 -21.15 -0.52 26.29
N GLU A 211 -21.63 -1.63 25.72
CA GLU A 211 -22.10 -2.78 26.50
C GLU A 211 -20.94 -3.67 26.99
N ILE A 212 -19.84 -3.77 26.24
CA ILE A 212 -18.71 -4.68 26.56
C ILE A 212 -18.19 -4.54 28.01
N PRO A 213 -17.90 -3.33 28.54
CA PRO A 213 -17.46 -3.18 29.93
C PRO A 213 -18.47 -3.70 30.95
N ARG A 214 -19.78 -3.57 30.67
CA ARG A 214 -20.84 -4.03 31.56
C ARG A 214 -20.88 -5.55 31.66
N PHE A 215 -20.63 -6.25 30.56
CA PHE A 215 -20.50 -7.70 30.53
C PHE A 215 -19.25 -8.23 31.25
N SER A 216 -18.23 -7.38 31.40
CA SER A 216 -17.02 -7.72 32.17
C SER A 216 -17.19 -7.49 33.67
N ASN A 217 -18.26 -6.79 34.09
CA ASN A 217 -18.52 -6.48 35.50
C ASN A 217 -19.41 -7.57 36.15
N PRO A 218 -18.90 -8.32 37.15
CA PRO A 218 -19.68 -9.38 37.81
C PRO A 218 -20.90 -8.87 38.59
N HIS A 219 -20.99 -7.57 38.87
CA HIS A 219 -22.10 -6.95 39.61
C HIS A 219 -23.23 -6.42 38.71
N HIS A 220 -23.08 -6.48 37.39
CA HIS A 220 -24.14 -6.09 36.45
C HIS A 220 -24.81 -7.32 35.83
N LYS A 221 -26.15 -7.35 35.89
CA LYS A 221 -26.94 -8.36 35.19
C LYS A 221 -26.91 -8.03 33.70
N ALA A 222 -26.12 -8.80 32.96
CA ALA A 222 -25.87 -8.52 31.57
C ALA A 222 -27.12 -8.76 30.71
N ASP A 223 -27.49 -7.77 29.89
CA ASP A 223 -28.62 -7.86 28.96
C ASP A 223 -28.23 -8.67 27.71
N LYS A 224 -28.40 -9.99 27.81
CA LYS A 224 -28.07 -10.92 26.72
C LYS A 224 -28.87 -10.66 25.44
N ALA A 225 -30.11 -10.17 25.56
CA ALA A 225 -30.95 -9.89 24.41
C ALA A 225 -30.45 -8.65 23.65
N LYS A 226 -30.07 -7.59 24.37
CA LYS A 226 -29.42 -6.42 23.78
C LYS A 226 -28.09 -6.79 23.12
N LEU A 227 -27.24 -7.57 23.79
CA LEU A 227 -25.98 -8.02 23.21
C LEU A 227 -26.18 -8.84 21.93
N ALA A 228 -27.16 -9.74 21.91
CA ALA A 228 -27.55 -10.51 20.74
C ALA A 228 -27.92 -9.61 19.55
N LEU A 229 -28.73 -8.58 19.78
CA LEU A 229 -29.12 -7.62 18.75
C LEU A 229 -27.89 -6.87 18.19
N LEU A 230 -27.02 -6.38 19.06
CA LEU A 230 -25.81 -5.66 18.67
C LEU A 230 -24.81 -6.55 17.92
N PHE A 231 -24.65 -7.79 18.38
CA PHE A 231 -23.88 -8.82 17.70
C PHE A 231 -24.43 -9.08 16.27
N ALA A 232 -25.75 -9.28 16.15
CA ALA A 232 -26.38 -9.50 14.85
C ALA A 232 -26.17 -8.32 13.90
N ASN A 233 -26.24 -7.07 14.41
CA ASN A 233 -25.95 -5.87 13.62
C ASN A 233 -24.50 -5.85 13.10
N VAL A 234 -23.52 -6.17 13.95
CA VAL A 234 -22.11 -6.25 13.53
C VAL A 234 -21.93 -7.33 12.47
N MET A 235 -22.47 -8.53 12.70
CA MET A 235 -22.33 -9.65 11.78
C MET A 235 -23.07 -9.44 10.45
N LYS A 236 -24.20 -8.71 10.46
CA LYS A 236 -24.89 -8.29 9.23
C LYS A 236 -24.03 -7.38 8.37
N ASN A 237 -23.38 -6.38 8.96
CA ASN A 237 -22.46 -5.49 8.21
C ASN A 237 -21.22 -6.27 7.73
N ALA A 238 -20.65 -7.13 8.58
CA ALA A 238 -19.55 -8.00 8.19
C ALA A 238 -19.92 -8.92 7.01
N SER A 239 -21.15 -9.43 6.98
CA SER A 239 -21.70 -10.19 5.85
C SER A 239 -21.71 -9.35 4.58
N CYS A 240 -22.24 -8.11 4.62
CA CYS A 240 -22.25 -7.23 3.45
C CYS A 240 -20.84 -6.97 2.90
N VAL A 241 -19.86 -6.72 3.78
CA VAL A 241 -18.47 -6.50 3.38
C VAL A 241 -17.86 -7.77 2.77
N ALA A 242 -18.04 -8.92 3.40
CA ALA A 242 -17.52 -10.20 2.92
C ALA A 242 -18.15 -10.60 1.58
N SER A 243 -19.48 -10.49 1.43
CA SER A 243 -20.18 -10.79 0.18
C SER A 243 -19.76 -9.86 -0.95
N HIS A 244 -19.65 -8.55 -0.68
CA HIS A 244 -19.15 -7.60 -1.69
C HIS A 244 -17.72 -7.95 -2.13
N ALA A 245 -16.83 -8.28 -1.19
CA ALA A 245 -15.47 -8.70 -1.51
C ALA A 245 -15.45 -10.00 -2.33
N ALA A 246 -16.30 -10.98 -2.00
CA ALA A 246 -16.41 -12.22 -2.77
C ALA A 246 -16.87 -11.98 -4.21
N CYS A 247 -17.81 -11.06 -4.43
CA CYS A 247 -18.25 -10.68 -5.77
C CYS A 247 -17.18 -9.93 -6.57
N ALA A 248 -16.36 -9.10 -5.90
CA ALA A 248 -15.24 -8.43 -6.54
C ALA A 248 -14.15 -9.42 -7.00
N LEU A 249 -13.89 -10.49 -6.22
CA LEU A 249 -12.92 -11.53 -6.56
C LEU A 249 -13.27 -12.33 -7.82
N THR A 250 -14.56 -12.45 -8.15
CA THR A 250 -15.02 -13.19 -9.34
C THR A 250 -15.05 -12.32 -10.60
N GLU A 251 -14.51 -11.10 -10.54
CA GLU A 251 -14.52 -10.11 -11.63
C GLU A 251 -15.92 -9.87 -12.23
N SER A 252 -16.97 -10.00 -11.40
CA SER A 252 -18.35 -9.79 -11.85
C SER A 252 -18.56 -8.32 -12.23
N LYS A 253 -18.54 -8.02 -13.53
CA LYS A 253 -18.78 -6.67 -14.09
C LYS A 253 -20.25 -6.24 -14.07
N HIS A 254 -21.06 -6.81 -13.17
CA HIS A 254 -22.47 -6.47 -13.09
C HIS A 254 -22.64 -5.04 -12.56
N THR A 255 -23.24 -4.17 -13.38
CA THR A 255 -23.55 -2.76 -13.06
C THR A 255 -24.40 -2.58 -11.80
N LEU A 256 -25.07 -3.65 -11.34
CA LEU A 256 -25.80 -3.69 -10.09
C LEU A 256 -24.89 -3.43 -8.88
N PHE A 257 -23.65 -3.93 -8.88
CA PHE A 257 -22.70 -3.70 -7.79
C PHE A 257 -22.29 -2.24 -7.66
N ASP A 258 -21.99 -1.58 -8.79
CA ASP A 258 -21.69 -0.15 -8.85
C ASP A 258 -22.89 0.72 -8.43
N THR A 259 -24.10 0.21 -8.65
CA THR A 259 -25.33 0.89 -8.21
C THR A 259 -25.55 0.69 -6.71
N MET A 260 -25.40 -0.53 -6.20
CA MET A 260 -25.58 -0.86 -4.78
C MET A 260 -24.55 -0.20 -3.87
N SER A 261 -23.31 -0.04 -4.34
CA SER A 261 -22.25 0.65 -3.58
C SER A 261 -22.56 2.13 -3.29
N ARG A 262 -23.51 2.74 -4.02
CA ARG A 262 -24.00 4.11 -3.74
C ARG A 262 -24.99 4.16 -2.58
N PHE A 263 -25.66 3.05 -2.28
CA PHE A 263 -26.69 2.98 -1.23
C PHE A 263 -26.19 2.26 0.03
N ILE A 264 -25.26 1.32 -0.13
CA ILE A 264 -24.71 0.53 0.96
C ILE A 264 -23.31 1.05 1.29
N LYS A 265 -23.20 1.72 2.44
CA LYS A 265 -21.91 2.08 3.01
C LYS A 265 -21.23 0.81 3.53
N LEU A 266 -20.08 0.46 2.94
CA LEU A 266 -19.29 -0.70 3.34
C LEU A 266 -18.03 -0.23 4.08
N SER A 267 -17.65 -0.95 5.14
CA SER A 267 -16.44 -0.63 5.88
C SER A 267 -15.23 -0.65 4.95
N PRO A 268 -14.33 0.35 5.03
CA PRO A 268 -13.10 0.37 4.25
C PRO A 268 -12.04 -0.59 4.82
N TYR A 269 -12.20 -1.06 6.05
CA TYR A 269 -11.17 -1.84 6.73
C TYR A 269 -11.06 -3.26 6.20
N ARG A 270 -9.83 -3.74 6.05
CA ARG A 270 -9.45 -5.01 5.47
C ARG A 270 -8.35 -5.67 6.30
N PRO A 271 -8.32 -7.00 6.36
CA PRO A 271 -7.19 -7.72 6.96
C PRO A 271 -5.89 -7.42 6.21
N CYS A 272 -4.85 -7.14 6.99
CA CYS A 272 -3.49 -6.92 6.50
C CYS A 272 -2.57 -7.98 7.10
N CYS A 273 -1.65 -8.53 6.31
CA CYS A 273 -0.62 -9.48 6.77
C CYS A 273 -1.13 -10.87 7.21
N LYS A 274 -0.34 -11.59 8.01
CA LYS A 274 -0.57 -12.98 8.42
C LYS A 274 -1.56 -13.05 9.57
N TYR A 275 -2.55 -13.90 9.46
CA TYR A 275 -3.49 -14.22 10.53
C TYR A 275 -3.31 -15.64 11.02
N VAL A 276 -3.54 -15.84 12.31
CA VAL A 276 -3.57 -17.14 12.97
C VAL A 276 -4.90 -17.27 13.69
N PHE A 277 -5.79 -18.08 13.12
CA PHE A 277 -7.07 -18.40 13.73
C PHE A 277 -6.90 -19.52 14.76
N CYS A 278 -7.35 -19.30 15.97
CA CYS A 278 -7.38 -20.30 17.03
C CYS A 278 -8.77 -20.94 17.09
N THR A 279 -8.84 -22.24 16.88
CA THR A 279 -10.07 -23.02 16.97
C THR A 279 -10.40 -23.37 18.42
N GLU A 280 -11.57 -23.97 18.64
CA GLU A 280 -11.97 -24.51 19.95
C GLU A 280 -11.20 -25.77 20.34
N THR A 281 -10.64 -26.48 19.36
CA THR A 281 -9.77 -27.67 19.50
C THR A 281 -8.31 -27.30 19.78
N ASP A 282 -8.03 -26.04 20.13
CA ASP A 282 -6.69 -25.47 20.31
C ASP A 282 -5.77 -25.59 19.06
N ARG A 283 -6.35 -25.85 17.89
CA ARG A 283 -5.65 -25.84 16.60
C ARG A 283 -5.41 -24.41 16.13
N LEU A 284 -4.26 -24.19 15.50
CA LEU A 284 -3.87 -22.91 14.94
C LEU A 284 -3.91 -22.98 13.41
N VAL A 285 -4.68 -22.11 12.77
CA VAL A 285 -4.82 -22.07 11.32
C VAL A 285 -4.20 -20.78 10.79
N VAL A 286 -3.07 -20.92 10.09
CA VAL A 286 -2.29 -19.81 9.53
C VAL A 286 -2.79 -19.47 8.13
N VAL A 287 -3.10 -18.20 7.89
CA VAL A 287 -3.65 -17.69 6.63
C VAL A 287 -2.91 -16.41 6.24
N LYS A 288 -2.47 -16.35 4.97
CA LYS A 288 -1.64 -15.24 4.43
C LYS A 288 -2.39 -14.34 3.46
N ASN A 289 -3.40 -14.87 2.76
CA ASN A 289 -4.21 -14.12 1.81
C ASN A 289 -5.25 -13.25 2.56
N PRO A 290 -5.29 -11.93 2.31
CA PRO A 290 -6.10 -10.99 3.09
C PRO A 290 -7.61 -11.18 2.83
N ASP A 291 -7.98 -11.53 1.60
CA ASP A 291 -9.38 -11.73 1.22
C ASP A 291 -9.91 -13.02 1.83
N ALA A 292 -9.12 -14.10 1.83
CA ALA A 292 -9.42 -15.32 2.57
C ALA A 292 -9.63 -15.05 4.07
N VAL A 293 -8.78 -14.21 4.69
CA VAL A 293 -8.96 -13.81 6.09
C VAL A 293 -10.27 -13.05 6.29
N LEU A 294 -10.63 -12.14 5.37
CA LEU A 294 -11.88 -11.38 5.46
C LEU A 294 -13.10 -12.31 5.42
N GLN A 295 -13.09 -13.28 4.50
CA GLN A 295 -14.11 -14.32 4.42
C GLN A 295 -14.17 -15.14 5.71
N MET A 296 -13.03 -15.52 6.26
CA MET A 296 -12.97 -16.27 7.53
C MET A 296 -13.45 -15.46 8.73
N LEU A 297 -13.17 -14.15 8.81
CA LEU A 297 -13.66 -13.30 9.89
C LEU A 297 -15.19 -13.32 9.98
N PHE A 298 -15.88 -13.38 8.83
CA PHE A 298 -17.32 -13.57 8.76
C PHE A 298 -17.72 -15.03 9.01
N HIS A 299 -17.30 -15.95 8.13
CA HIS A 299 -17.81 -17.32 8.08
C HIS A 299 -17.44 -18.21 9.27
N SER A 300 -16.41 -17.87 10.05
CA SER A 300 -16.04 -18.65 11.25
C SER A 300 -16.88 -18.33 12.48
N LEU A 301 -17.62 -17.21 12.45
CA LEU A 301 -18.49 -16.73 13.53
C LEU A 301 -19.92 -16.64 13.00
N GLN A 302 -20.54 -17.80 12.78
CA GLN A 302 -21.92 -17.91 12.29
C GLN A 302 -22.82 -18.51 13.37
N ILE A 303 -24.12 -18.22 13.26
CA ILE A 303 -25.14 -18.76 14.15
C ILE A 303 -25.80 -19.94 13.42
N GLY A 304 -25.96 -21.09 14.09
CA GLY A 304 -26.61 -22.26 13.50
C GLY A 304 -28.13 -22.15 13.44
N SER A 305 -28.73 -21.45 14.41
CA SER A 305 -30.17 -21.16 14.49
C SER A 305 -30.49 -19.93 15.36
N ASP A 306 -31.65 -19.30 15.17
CA ASP A 306 -32.05 -18.12 15.96
C ASP A 306 -32.09 -18.38 17.47
N THR A 307 -32.31 -19.64 17.88
CA THR A 307 -32.29 -20.05 19.30
C THR A 307 -30.90 -19.98 19.93
N GLU A 308 -29.83 -20.04 19.14
CA GLU A 308 -28.44 -19.98 19.62
C GLU A 308 -27.88 -18.56 19.69
N LEU A 309 -28.54 -17.58 19.06
CA LEU A 309 -28.03 -16.21 18.87
C LEU A 309 -27.51 -15.59 20.18
N GLN A 310 -28.27 -15.69 21.27
CA GLN A 310 -27.86 -15.12 22.56
C GLN A 310 -26.61 -15.78 23.14
N ASP A 311 -26.55 -17.11 23.08
CA ASP A 311 -25.42 -17.86 23.62
C ASP A 311 -24.17 -17.66 22.75
N THR A 312 -24.32 -17.61 21.42
CA THR A 312 -23.24 -17.26 20.49
C THR A 312 -22.71 -15.85 20.74
N ALA A 313 -23.57 -14.85 20.93
CA ALA A 313 -23.15 -13.47 21.20
C ALA A 313 -22.39 -13.35 22.54
N VAL A 314 -22.84 -14.05 23.58
CA VAL A 314 -22.12 -14.11 24.86
C VAL A 314 -20.79 -14.85 24.71
N ALA A 315 -20.77 -15.98 23.99
CA ALA A 315 -19.56 -16.75 23.73
C ALA A 315 -18.54 -15.94 22.92
N SER A 316 -19.00 -15.15 21.94
CA SER A 316 -18.13 -14.31 21.11
C SER A 316 -17.42 -13.24 21.92
N LEU A 317 -18.12 -12.67 22.90
CA LEU A 317 -17.52 -11.71 23.81
C LEU A 317 -16.54 -12.39 24.76
N LYS A 318 -16.91 -13.53 25.36
CA LYS A 318 -16.02 -14.29 26.26
C LYS A 318 -14.73 -14.74 25.55
N ALA A 319 -14.81 -15.11 24.27
CA ALA A 319 -13.68 -15.56 23.49
C ALA A 319 -12.53 -14.54 23.45
N HIS A 320 -12.85 -13.25 23.46
CA HIS A 320 -11.85 -12.19 23.44
C HIS A 320 -10.95 -12.14 24.67
N TRP A 321 -11.35 -12.73 25.80
CA TRP A 321 -10.54 -12.76 27.03
C TRP A 321 -9.76 -14.08 27.18
N ARG A 322 -9.93 -15.05 26.26
CA ARG A 322 -9.35 -16.40 26.36
C ARG A 322 -7.95 -16.54 25.77
N TYR A 323 -7.41 -15.53 25.08
CA TYR A 323 -6.11 -15.61 24.40
C TYR A 323 -4.97 -16.08 25.28
N LYS A 324 -4.87 -15.55 26.50
CA LYS A 324 -3.79 -15.93 27.44
C LYS A 324 -3.82 -17.41 27.75
N ASP A 325 -5.00 -17.92 28.07
CA ASP A 325 -5.16 -19.29 28.57
C ASP A 325 -5.03 -20.30 27.44
N THR A 326 -5.67 -20.05 26.30
CA THR A 326 -5.56 -20.89 25.11
C THR A 326 -4.12 -20.96 24.60
N LEU A 327 -3.44 -19.82 24.43
CA LEU A 327 -2.07 -19.80 23.90
C LEU A 327 -1.04 -20.34 24.90
N ARG A 328 -1.32 -20.31 26.21
CA ARG A 328 -0.46 -20.92 27.24
C ARG A 328 -0.59 -22.44 27.29
N LYS A 329 -1.82 -22.96 27.22
CA LYS A 329 -2.14 -24.41 27.30
C LYS A 329 -1.53 -25.21 26.15
N SER A 330 -1.38 -24.60 24.99
CA SER A 330 -0.66 -25.18 23.86
C SER A 330 0.83 -25.34 24.21
N SER A 331 1.27 -26.49 24.75
CA SER A 331 2.64 -26.68 25.27
C SER A 331 3.70 -26.26 24.26
N ASP A 332 3.46 -26.55 22.98
CA ASP A 332 4.43 -26.32 21.91
C ASP A 332 3.86 -25.68 20.63
N MET A 333 2.55 -25.42 20.55
CA MET A 333 1.91 -24.88 19.34
C MET A 333 2.29 -25.70 18.08
N TYR A 334 2.23 -27.04 18.18
CA TYR A 334 2.54 -27.98 17.10
C TYR A 334 1.33 -28.29 16.20
N ASN A 335 0.09 -28.26 16.71
CA ASN A 335 -1.13 -28.47 15.92
C ASN A 335 -1.44 -27.24 15.07
N VAL A 336 -0.68 -27.08 13.99
CA VAL A 336 -0.74 -25.92 13.09
C VAL A 336 -1.05 -26.38 11.68
N ALA A 337 -2.18 -25.92 11.16
CA ALA A 337 -2.52 -26.03 9.75
C ALA A 337 -2.19 -24.69 9.05
N CYS A 338 -1.63 -24.74 7.84
CA CYS A 338 -1.41 -23.53 7.04
C CYS A 338 -2.18 -23.63 5.72
N LEU A 339 -3.05 -22.64 5.46
CA LEU A 339 -3.83 -22.57 4.24
C LEU A 339 -3.00 -21.92 3.12
N GLU A 340 -2.04 -22.67 2.57
CA GLU A 340 -1.14 -22.18 1.52
C GLU A 340 -1.70 -22.36 0.11
N ASN A 341 -2.28 -23.53 -0.19
CA ASN A 341 -2.90 -23.81 -1.49
C ASN A 341 -4.41 -23.59 -1.45
N LEU A 342 -4.80 -22.31 -1.44
CA LEU A 342 -6.21 -21.90 -1.39
C LEU A 342 -7.06 -22.45 -2.55
N PRO A 343 -6.60 -22.44 -3.82
CA PRO A 343 -7.36 -23.00 -4.96
C PRO A 343 -7.83 -24.45 -4.80
N GLU A 344 -7.04 -25.27 -4.10
CA GLU A 344 -7.29 -26.71 -3.98
C GLU A 344 -7.99 -27.12 -2.67
N LEU A 345 -8.41 -26.17 -1.83
CA LEU A 345 -8.99 -26.46 -0.52
C LEU A 345 -10.20 -27.41 -0.60
N PRO A 346 -10.30 -28.47 0.22
CA PRO A 346 -11.38 -29.44 0.08
C PRO A 346 -12.76 -28.83 0.35
N LEU A 347 -13.72 -29.04 -0.56
CA LEU A 347 -15.08 -28.50 -0.42
C LEU A 347 -15.96 -29.34 0.51
N SER A 348 -15.81 -30.67 0.50
CA SER A 348 -16.55 -31.57 1.39
C SER A 348 -16.05 -31.51 2.83
N SER A 349 -16.98 -31.59 3.79
CA SER A 349 -16.71 -31.76 5.22
C SER A 349 -16.09 -33.11 5.57
N ASP A 350 -16.27 -34.12 4.73
CA ASP A 350 -15.89 -35.52 4.99
C ASP A 350 -14.42 -35.80 4.64
N ASN A 351 -13.69 -34.76 4.23
CA ASN A 351 -12.29 -34.88 3.87
C ASN A 351 -11.43 -35.07 5.13
N THR A 352 -10.76 -36.23 5.25
CA THR A 352 -9.93 -36.64 6.39
C THR A 352 -8.53 -36.02 6.40
N THR A 353 -8.19 -35.17 5.43
CA THR A 353 -6.91 -34.43 5.45
C THR A 353 -6.84 -33.47 6.62
N ASP A 354 -5.63 -33.17 7.08
CA ASP A 354 -5.40 -32.21 8.17
C ASP A 354 -6.02 -30.83 7.88
N ILE A 355 -5.94 -30.38 6.62
CA ILE A 355 -6.57 -29.15 6.14
C ILE A 355 -8.11 -29.26 6.18
N GLY A 356 -8.68 -30.39 5.73
CA GLY A 356 -10.12 -30.64 5.81
C GLY A 356 -10.63 -30.53 7.25
N ALA A 357 -9.94 -31.16 8.20
CA ALA A 357 -10.23 -31.05 9.63
C ALA A 357 -10.09 -29.61 10.14
N ALA A 358 -9.09 -28.85 9.68
CA ALA A 358 -8.90 -27.44 10.09
C ALA A 358 -10.06 -26.54 9.61
N LEU A 359 -10.54 -26.75 8.39
CA LEU A 359 -11.69 -26.02 7.85
C LEU A 359 -12.99 -26.38 8.60
N SER A 360 -13.13 -27.66 8.98
CA SER A 360 -14.27 -28.14 9.77
C SER A 360 -14.25 -27.60 11.21
N ASP A 361 -13.09 -27.56 11.88
CA ASP A 361 -12.93 -26.95 13.22
C ASP A 361 -13.29 -25.45 13.24
N LEU A 362 -13.08 -24.78 12.10
CA LEU A 362 -13.46 -23.38 11.88
C LEU A 362 -14.92 -23.19 11.49
N ASN A 363 -15.71 -24.26 11.34
CA ASN A 363 -17.10 -24.27 10.86
C ASN A 363 -17.27 -23.61 9.47
N LEU A 364 -16.28 -23.74 8.58
CA LEU A 364 -16.37 -23.15 7.25
C LEU A 364 -17.26 -23.99 6.34
N CYS A 365 -18.45 -23.46 6.04
CA CYS A 365 -19.41 -24.04 5.11
C CYS A 365 -18.90 -24.03 3.65
N ILE A 366 -19.55 -24.78 2.75
CA ILE A 366 -19.15 -24.88 1.33
C ILE A 366 -19.02 -23.49 0.67
N PRO A 367 -19.97 -22.54 0.82
CA PRO A 367 -19.81 -21.19 0.28
C PRO A 367 -18.56 -20.47 0.78
N ALA A 368 -18.25 -20.60 2.08
CA ALA A 368 -17.04 -20.00 2.66
C ALA A 368 -15.78 -20.58 2.00
N ARG A 369 -15.72 -21.91 1.84
CA ARG A 369 -14.58 -22.60 1.21
C ARG A 369 -14.42 -22.20 -0.26
N LEU A 370 -15.51 -21.99 -0.99
CA LEU A 370 -15.49 -21.45 -2.35
C LEU A 370 -14.95 -20.01 -2.38
N CYS A 371 -15.34 -19.16 -1.44
CA CYS A 371 -14.80 -17.80 -1.35
C CYS A 371 -13.29 -17.81 -1.07
N LEU A 372 -12.82 -18.74 -0.23
CA LEU A 372 -11.38 -18.93 0.01
C LEU A 372 -10.64 -19.40 -1.25
N ARG A 373 -11.22 -20.34 -2.03
CA ARG A 373 -10.68 -20.76 -3.32
C ARG A 373 -10.61 -19.59 -4.31
N ALA A 374 -11.67 -18.80 -4.42
CA ALA A 374 -11.73 -17.63 -5.31
C ALA A 374 -10.65 -16.59 -4.94
N ALA A 375 -10.42 -16.35 -3.64
CA ALA A 375 -9.33 -15.51 -3.18
C ALA A 375 -7.94 -16.05 -3.58
N GLY A 376 -7.77 -17.37 -3.52
CA GLY A 376 -6.57 -18.06 -4.00
C GLY A 376 -6.36 -17.96 -5.51
N GLU A 377 -7.42 -18.18 -6.30
CA GLU A 377 -7.39 -18.10 -7.76
C GLU A 377 -7.12 -16.66 -8.24
N SER A 378 -7.68 -15.66 -7.56
CA SER A 378 -7.38 -14.25 -7.84
C SER A 378 -5.88 -13.95 -7.66
N GLU A 379 -5.26 -14.38 -6.56
CA GLU A 379 -3.82 -14.19 -6.34
C GLU A 379 -2.97 -14.94 -7.38
N LYS A 380 -3.39 -16.16 -7.75
CA LYS A 380 -2.75 -16.94 -8.83
C LYS A 380 -2.85 -16.22 -10.18
N HIS A 381 -4.01 -15.65 -10.51
CA HIS A 381 -4.22 -14.88 -11.73
C HIS A 381 -3.27 -13.68 -11.80
N LYS A 382 -3.04 -12.97 -10.68
CA LYS A 382 -2.06 -11.88 -10.60
C LYS A 382 -0.64 -12.37 -10.93
N ALA A 383 -0.23 -13.51 -10.37
CA ALA A 383 1.07 -14.10 -10.64
C ALA A 383 1.23 -14.55 -12.10
N ASP A 384 0.19 -15.16 -12.68
CA ASP A 384 0.21 -15.60 -14.09
C ASP A 384 0.22 -14.41 -15.06
N ASN A 385 -0.48 -13.33 -14.72
CA ASN A 385 -0.41 -12.07 -15.46
C ASN A 385 1.00 -11.47 -15.46
N GLN A 386 1.66 -11.45 -14.30
CA GLN A 386 3.05 -11.02 -14.23
C GLN A 386 4.00 -11.89 -15.06
N ARG A 387 3.83 -13.23 -15.02
CA ARG A 387 4.64 -14.15 -15.86
C ARG A 387 4.50 -13.85 -17.35
N LYS A 388 3.28 -13.60 -17.83
CA LYS A 388 3.04 -13.21 -19.24
C LYS A 388 3.79 -11.92 -19.58
N LEU A 389 3.79 -10.95 -18.68
CA LEU A 389 4.52 -9.69 -18.86
C LEU A 389 6.05 -9.90 -18.85
N ASP A 390 6.57 -10.78 -18.00
CA ASP A 390 8.00 -11.12 -17.96
C ASP A 390 8.46 -11.85 -19.23
N ASP A 391 7.69 -12.83 -19.72
CA ASP A 391 7.96 -13.52 -20.99
C ASP A 391 8.02 -12.50 -22.13
N TYR A 392 7.01 -11.64 -22.21
CA TYR A 392 6.94 -10.57 -23.20
C TYR A 392 8.16 -9.63 -23.14
N ARG A 393 8.56 -9.22 -21.92
CA ARG A 393 9.76 -8.39 -21.71
C ARG A 393 11.03 -9.03 -22.27
N THR A 394 11.19 -10.36 -22.18
CA THR A 394 12.39 -11.03 -22.70
C THR A 394 12.44 -11.07 -24.22
N THR A 395 11.29 -11.08 -24.88
CA THR A 395 11.20 -11.12 -26.36
C THR A 395 11.42 -9.77 -27.05
N CYS A 396 11.32 -8.65 -26.35
CA CYS A 396 11.41 -7.29 -26.94
C CYS A 396 12.79 -6.61 -26.86
N LYS A 397 13.88 -7.35 -26.57
CA LYS A 397 15.23 -6.79 -26.37
C LYS A 397 16.03 -6.46 -27.64
N THR A 398 15.37 -6.06 -28.73
CA THR A 398 16.07 -5.73 -29.99
C THR A 398 15.79 -4.31 -30.45
N ASP A 399 16.89 -3.63 -30.74
CA ASP A 399 17.06 -2.38 -31.50
C ASP A 399 16.90 -1.07 -30.73
N GLY A 400 18.05 -0.57 -30.26
CA GLY A 400 18.23 0.80 -29.80
C GLY A 400 18.51 1.75 -30.96
N MET A 401 17.76 2.85 -31.01
CA MET A 401 18.14 4.08 -31.73
C MET A 401 17.44 5.28 -31.08
N GLY A 402 18.17 6.40 -30.93
CA GLY A 402 17.64 7.71 -30.52
C GLY A 402 17.04 8.45 -31.72
N TYR A 403 15.84 9.01 -31.55
CA TYR A 403 14.93 9.32 -32.67
C TYR A 403 14.28 10.73 -32.59
N TYR A 404 14.50 11.53 -31.55
CA TYR A 404 13.59 12.64 -31.20
C TYR A 404 13.44 13.70 -32.29
N ASP A 405 14.54 14.23 -32.83
CA ASP A 405 14.49 15.30 -33.84
C ASP A 405 14.15 14.78 -35.25
N ALA A 406 14.41 13.50 -35.56
CA ALA A 406 14.01 12.86 -36.82
C ALA A 406 12.48 12.67 -36.90
N PHE A 407 11.90 12.20 -35.79
CA PHE A 407 10.46 11.97 -35.66
C PHE A 407 9.61 13.24 -35.79
N LYS A 408 10.09 14.39 -35.31
CA LYS A 408 9.35 15.66 -35.40
C LYS A 408 9.14 16.08 -36.87
N MET A 409 10.08 15.76 -37.76
CA MET A 409 10.05 16.12 -39.18
C MET A 409 9.27 15.09 -40.02
N GLN A 410 9.36 13.78 -39.74
CA GLN A 410 8.79 12.68 -40.56
C GLN A 410 9.13 12.82 -42.06
N GLU A 411 10.41 12.85 -42.39
CA GLU A 411 10.83 12.92 -43.80
C GLU A 411 11.23 11.54 -44.35
N GLU A 412 11.50 10.55 -43.48
CA GLU A 412 12.07 9.24 -43.87
C GLU A 412 11.20 8.04 -43.41
N GLU A 413 11.33 6.88 -44.08
CA GLU A 413 10.58 5.64 -43.79
C GLU A 413 10.83 5.12 -42.34
N GLU A 414 12.02 5.37 -41.81
CA GLU A 414 12.40 4.98 -40.45
C GLU A 414 11.64 5.75 -39.36
N ASP A 415 11.18 6.99 -39.65
CA ASP A 415 10.35 7.78 -38.73
C ASP A 415 8.95 7.17 -38.57
N PHE A 416 8.39 6.63 -39.67
CA PHE A 416 7.12 5.90 -39.64
C PHE A 416 7.23 4.62 -38.83
N LYS A 417 8.33 3.87 -39.00
CA LYS A 417 8.61 2.66 -38.21
C LYS A 417 8.73 3.01 -36.72
N ALA A 418 9.43 4.08 -36.35
CA ALA A 418 9.52 4.53 -34.96
C ALA A 418 8.12 4.87 -34.37
N ASN A 419 7.22 5.46 -35.16
CA ASN A 419 5.85 5.76 -34.70
C ASN A 419 5.03 4.50 -34.43
N VAL A 420 5.16 3.48 -35.28
CA VAL A 420 4.50 2.20 -35.08
C VAL A 420 4.98 1.55 -33.78
N LYS A 421 6.31 1.45 -33.58
CA LYS A 421 6.88 0.91 -32.32
C LYS A 421 6.44 1.71 -31.09
N ARG A 422 6.36 3.05 -31.19
CA ARG A 422 5.84 3.90 -30.12
C ARG A 422 4.40 3.54 -29.74
N LEU A 423 3.52 3.36 -30.73
CA LEU A 423 2.11 3.00 -30.50
C LEU A 423 1.98 1.62 -29.85
N GLU A 424 2.78 0.66 -30.29
CA GLU A 424 2.83 -0.68 -29.68
C GLU A 424 3.27 -0.60 -28.22
N LEU A 425 4.40 0.07 -27.94
CA LEU A 425 4.89 0.26 -26.57
C LEU A 425 3.86 1.02 -25.70
N ALA A 426 3.25 2.07 -26.23
CA ALA A 426 2.23 2.84 -25.52
C ALA A 426 1.01 1.99 -25.16
N ALA A 427 0.50 1.19 -26.10
CA ALA A 427 -0.65 0.31 -25.89
C ALA A 427 -0.38 -0.72 -24.79
N MET A 428 0.81 -1.31 -24.78
CA MET A 428 1.20 -2.28 -23.76
C MET A 428 1.33 -1.67 -22.38
N TRP A 429 1.97 -0.50 -22.28
CA TRP A 429 2.04 0.19 -21.00
C TRP A 429 0.66 0.64 -20.54
N ASP A 430 -0.22 1.10 -21.42
CA ASP A 430 -1.59 1.43 -21.05
C ASP A 430 -2.35 0.19 -20.51
N GLU A 431 -2.15 -1.00 -21.11
CA GLU A 431 -2.70 -2.26 -20.60
C GLU A 431 -2.15 -2.61 -19.19
N ILE A 432 -0.83 -2.57 -19.01
CA ILE A 432 -0.20 -2.79 -17.68
C ILE A 432 -0.79 -1.83 -16.64
N ILE A 433 -0.95 -0.56 -16.99
CA ILE A 433 -1.49 0.46 -16.09
C ILE A 433 -2.96 0.17 -15.73
N GLU A 434 -3.77 -0.29 -16.68
CA GLU A 434 -5.13 -0.72 -16.39
C GLU A 434 -5.17 -1.99 -15.53
N MET A 435 -4.27 -2.96 -15.73
CA MET A 435 -4.15 -4.12 -14.84
C MET A 435 -3.81 -3.72 -13.40
N ILE A 436 -2.90 -2.74 -13.20
CA ILE A 436 -2.60 -2.18 -11.87
C ILE A 436 -3.83 -1.49 -11.28
N ARG A 437 -4.57 -0.74 -12.11
CA ARG A 437 -5.79 -0.05 -11.66
C ARG A 437 -6.84 -1.05 -11.17
N GLN A 438 -6.96 -2.17 -11.86
CA GLN A 438 -7.87 -3.27 -11.55
C GLN A 438 -7.33 -4.26 -10.50
N GLU A 439 -6.15 -3.99 -9.93
CA GLU A 439 -5.50 -4.85 -8.90
C GLU A 439 -5.20 -6.27 -9.39
N GLN A 440 -4.95 -6.41 -10.69
CA GLN A 440 -4.67 -7.67 -11.40
C GLN A 440 -3.18 -8.02 -11.52
N LEU A 441 -2.31 -7.24 -10.87
CA LEU A 441 -0.88 -7.54 -10.70
C LEU A 441 -0.52 -7.64 -9.22
N PRO A 442 0.56 -8.37 -8.87
CA PRO A 442 0.94 -8.53 -7.47
C PRO A 442 1.33 -7.20 -6.81
N ASP A 443 1.07 -7.07 -5.51
CA ASP A 443 1.31 -5.83 -4.76
C ASP A 443 2.76 -5.33 -4.82
N LYS A 444 3.72 -6.24 -5.07
CA LYS A 444 5.15 -5.93 -5.16
C LYS A 444 5.58 -5.39 -6.52
N PHE A 445 4.75 -5.50 -7.55
CA PHE A 445 5.09 -5.18 -8.93
C PHE A 445 5.71 -3.78 -9.07
N GLU A 446 5.13 -2.77 -8.43
CA GLU A 446 5.59 -1.36 -8.48
C GLU A 446 6.96 -1.12 -7.81
N ALA A 447 7.47 -2.09 -7.04
CA ALA A 447 8.77 -2.01 -6.35
C ALA A 447 9.81 -3.00 -6.90
N GLU A 448 9.46 -3.78 -7.93
CA GLU A 448 10.41 -4.70 -8.56
C GLU A 448 11.44 -3.94 -9.38
N ARG A 449 12.71 -4.22 -9.12
CA ARG A 449 13.84 -3.46 -9.69
C ARG A 449 13.85 -3.54 -11.21
N GLU A 450 13.57 -4.70 -11.78
CA GLU A 450 13.57 -4.91 -13.23
C GLU A 450 12.46 -4.10 -13.92
N TRP A 451 11.26 -4.05 -13.32
CA TRP A 451 10.14 -3.24 -13.81
C TRP A 451 10.37 -1.75 -13.59
N LEU A 452 11.03 -1.37 -12.50
CA LEU A 452 11.45 0.00 -12.24
C LEU A 452 12.47 0.51 -13.28
N GLU A 453 13.49 -0.29 -13.58
CA GLU A 453 14.51 0.01 -14.59
C GLU A 453 13.90 0.09 -15.99
N LEU A 454 13.10 -0.90 -16.38
CA LEU A 454 12.43 -0.95 -17.68
C LEU A 454 11.46 0.22 -17.87
N SER A 455 10.63 0.50 -16.87
CA SER A 455 9.65 1.59 -16.94
C SER A 455 10.32 2.97 -16.98
N THR A 456 11.44 3.14 -16.27
CA THR A 456 12.25 4.36 -16.33
C THR A 456 12.88 4.54 -17.71
N GLN A 457 13.44 3.47 -18.28
CA GLN A 457 13.99 3.47 -19.63
C GLN A 457 12.90 3.79 -20.67
N PHE A 458 11.75 3.11 -20.60
CA PHE A 458 10.59 3.39 -21.45
C PHE A 458 10.17 4.86 -21.38
N ARG A 459 10.05 5.42 -20.18
CA ARG A 459 9.68 6.82 -20.00
C ARG A 459 10.69 7.75 -20.70
N ARG A 460 11.98 7.58 -20.44
CA ARG A 460 13.05 8.39 -21.07
C ARG A 460 13.10 8.25 -22.58
N LEU A 461 12.84 7.05 -23.09
CA LEU A 461 12.88 6.76 -24.52
C LEU A 461 11.60 7.11 -25.25
N VAL A 462 10.41 7.10 -24.65
CA VAL A 462 9.15 7.17 -25.43
C VAL A 462 8.36 8.45 -25.13
N GLU A 463 8.45 8.98 -23.92
CA GLU A 463 7.74 10.21 -23.55
C GLU A 463 8.15 11.43 -24.40
N PRO A 464 9.44 11.62 -24.76
CA PRO A 464 9.81 12.66 -25.71
C PRO A 464 9.09 12.51 -27.07
N ILE A 465 8.96 11.29 -27.63
CA ILE A 465 8.18 11.10 -28.88
C ILE A 465 6.74 11.55 -28.70
N ASP A 466 6.11 11.13 -27.60
CA ASP A 466 4.71 11.42 -27.34
C ASP A 466 4.48 12.93 -27.19
N ILE A 467 5.43 13.65 -26.59
CA ILE A 467 5.43 15.11 -26.51
C ILE A 467 5.57 15.71 -27.92
N ALA A 468 6.56 15.28 -28.70
CA ALA A 468 6.77 15.78 -30.06
C ALA A 468 5.51 15.56 -30.92
N ASN A 469 4.89 14.37 -30.84
CA ASN A 469 3.65 14.04 -31.51
C ASN A 469 2.48 14.92 -31.05
N TYR A 470 2.40 15.25 -29.76
CA TYR A 470 1.36 16.10 -29.19
C TYR A 470 1.40 17.52 -29.76
N TYR A 471 2.57 18.17 -29.73
CA TYR A 471 2.75 19.53 -30.24
C TYR A 471 2.75 19.60 -31.77
N ARG A 472 3.27 18.57 -32.46
CA ARG A 472 3.19 18.46 -33.93
C ARG A 472 1.75 18.53 -34.45
N HIS A 473 0.82 17.90 -33.74
CA HIS A 473 -0.60 17.90 -34.10
C HIS A 473 -1.38 19.06 -33.45
N LEU A 474 -0.69 20.09 -32.94
CA LEU A 474 -1.28 21.27 -32.31
C LEU A 474 -2.27 20.95 -31.18
N LYS A 475 -2.15 19.78 -30.54
CA LYS A 475 -3.06 19.39 -29.46
C LYS A 475 -2.97 20.31 -28.24
N ASN A 476 -1.86 21.04 -28.11
CA ASN A 476 -1.70 22.07 -27.10
C ASN A 476 -2.64 23.26 -27.30
N GLU A 477 -3.04 23.56 -28.54
CA GLU A 477 -4.00 24.62 -28.85
C GLU A 477 -5.43 24.15 -28.61
N ASP A 478 -5.74 22.89 -28.94
CA ASP A 478 -7.07 22.31 -28.76
C ASP A 478 -7.37 21.93 -27.30
N ALA A 479 -6.45 21.21 -26.66
CA ALA A 479 -6.66 20.58 -25.36
C ALA A 479 -5.92 21.28 -24.21
N GLY A 480 -4.91 22.11 -24.50
CA GLY A 480 -4.10 22.82 -23.51
C GLY A 480 -2.70 22.20 -23.26
N PRO A 481 -1.92 22.74 -22.32
CA PRO A 481 -0.51 22.33 -22.13
C PRO A 481 -0.34 20.84 -21.81
N TYR A 482 0.66 20.19 -22.41
CA TYR A 482 0.89 18.75 -22.30
C TYR A 482 0.90 18.27 -20.84
N MET A 483 1.66 18.93 -19.97
CA MET A 483 1.79 18.53 -18.56
C MET A 483 0.47 18.52 -17.78
N THR A 484 -0.52 19.30 -18.22
CA THR A 484 -1.81 19.45 -17.53
C THR A 484 -2.96 18.69 -18.21
N LYS A 485 -2.90 18.53 -19.53
CA LYS A 485 -4.03 18.02 -20.34
C LYS A 485 -3.65 16.91 -21.31
N GLY A 486 -2.38 16.79 -21.66
CA GLY A 486 -1.88 15.84 -22.67
C GLY A 486 -1.15 14.61 -22.14
N ARG A 487 -0.60 14.68 -20.92
CA ARG A 487 0.36 13.70 -20.39
C ARG A 487 -0.30 12.36 -20.00
N PRO A 488 0.00 11.26 -20.71
CA PRO A 488 -0.59 9.94 -20.44
C PRO A 488 -0.19 9.33 -19.09
N ARG A 489 -1.09 8.54 -18.48
CA ARG A 489 -0.88 7.87 -17.17
C ARG A 489 0.34 6.95 -17.15
N ARG A 490 0.64 6.29 -18.26
CA ARG A 490 1.82 5.44 -18.45
C ARG A 490 3.17 6.12 -18.19
N TYR A 491 3.23 7.46 -18.11
CA TYR A 491 4.44 8.17 -17.68
C TYR A 491 4.39 8.65 -16.23
N HIS A 492 3.21 8.98 -15.72
CA HIS A 492 3.03 9.35 -14.31
C HIS A 492 3.39 8.20 -13.37
N TYR A 493 2.98 6.98 -13.69
CA TYR A 493 3.21 5.80 -12.83
C TYR A 493 4.72 5.48 -12.70
N PRO A 494 5.47 5.23 -13.79
CA PRO A 494 6.91 5.00 -13.71
C PRO A 494 7.71 6.13 -13.06
N GLN A 495 7.31 7.39 -13.30
CA GLN A 495 7.95 8.53 -12.63
C GLN A 495 7.80 8.42 -11.11
N ARG A 496 6.57 8.20 -10.62
CA ARG A 496 6.29 8.05 -9.19
C ARG A 496 6.98 6.83 -8.59
N TRP A 497 7.06 5.72 -9.32
CA TRP A 497 7.78 4.52 -8.89
C TRP A 497 9.25 4.83 -8.64
N ARG A 498 9.92 5.48 -9.60
CA ARG A 498 11.31 5.91 -9.48
C ARG A 498 11.51 6.86 -8.32
N GLU A 499 10.71 7.91 -8.23
CA GLU A 499 10.81 8.91 -7.15
C GLU A 499 10.58 8.28 -5.77
N HIS A 500 9.71 7.28 -5.66
CA HIS A 500 9.49 6.56 -4.42
C HIS A 500 10.65 5.62 -4.07
N ALA A 501 11.15 4.85 -5.03
CA ALA A 501 12.23 3.89 -4.83
C ALA A 501 13.56 4.59 -4.48
N GLU A 502 13.89 5.66 -5.21
CA GLU A 502 15.09 6.47 -5.00
C GLU A 502 14.91 7.55 -3.91
N GLN A 503 13.73 7.60 -3.28
CA GLN A 503 13.36 8.58 -2.23
C GLN A 503 13.44 10.05 -2.66
N LEU A 504 13.37 10.32 -3.96
CA LEU A 504 13.43 11.66 -4.54
C LEU A 504 12.23 12.53 -4.13
N GLU A 505 12.36 13.84 -4.33
CA GLU A 505 11.23 14.75 -4.20
C GLU A 505 10.17 14.44 -5.27
N ARG A 506 8.91 14.70 -4.92
CA ARG A 506 7.79 14.50 -5.84
C ARG A 506 7.98 15.38 -7.06
N ASP A 507 7.70 14.83 -8.24
CA ASP A 507 7.74 15.51 -9.53
C ASP A 507 9.15 16.02 -9.92
N SER A 508 10.21 15.50 -9.28
CA SER A 508 11.61 15.89 -9.55
C SER A 508 12.25 15.13 -10.71
N SER A 509 11.66 14.01 -11.15
CA SER A 509 12.09 13.23 -12.31
C SER A 509 11.46 13.73 -13.62
N GLY A 510 11.76 14.99 -13.97
CA GLY A 510 11.28 15.65 -15.19
C GLY A 510 12.13 15.41 -16.44
N GLU A 511 13.14 14.52 -16.39
CA GLU A 511 14.13 14.34 -17.46
C GLU A 511 13.55 13.84 -18.78
N SER A 512 12.35 13.24 -18.74
CA SER A 512 11.67 12.71 -19.92
C SER A 512 10.60 13.65 -20.47
N CYS A 513 10.21 14.67 -19.71
CA CYS A 513 9.12 15.59 -20.07
C CYS A 513 9.58 17.05 -20.23
N PHE A 514 10.87 17.33 -20.08
CA PHE A 514 11.40 18.70 -20.21
C PHE A 514 11.10 19.33 -21.57
N TRP A 515 10.97 18.53 -22.63
CA TRP A 515 10.57 19.00 -23.96
C TRP A 515 9.20 19.71 -23.95
N ALA A 516 8.26 19.29 -23.11
CA ALA A 516 6.99 19.99 -22.98
C ALA A 516 7.19 21.41 -22.46
N GLU A 517 8.10 21.61 -21.50
CA GLU A 517 8.41 22.94 -20.98
C GLU A 517 9.13 23.81 -22.02
N VAL A 518 10.02 23.22 -22.84
CA VAL A 518 10.66 23.92 -23.98
C VAL A 518 9.59 24.41 -24.97
N GLU A 519 8.61 23.57 -25.34
CA GLU A 519 7.54 23.96 -26.26
C GLU A 519 6.66 25.07 -25.68
N GLU A 520 6.29 24.99 -24.40
CA GLU A 520 5.52 26.06 -23.74
C GLU A 520 6.30 27.39 -23.64
N LEU A 521 7.61 27.33 -23.44
CA LEU A 521 8.48 28.51 -23.44
C LEU A 521 8.65 29.10 -24.85
N ASN A 522 8.76 28.25 -25.88
CA ASN A 522 8.73 28.69 -27.28
C ASN A 522 7.42 29.42 -27.61
N VAL A 523 6.27 28.85 -27.24
CA VAL A 523 4.95 29.46 -27.43
C VAL A 523 4.86 30.79 -26.68
N ALA A 524 5.40 30.87 -25.46
CA ALA A 524 5.43 32.13 -24.71
C ALA A 524 6.25 33.22 -25.40
N ILE A 525 7.40 32.88 -25.97
CA ILE A 525 8.25 33.81 -26.74
C ILE A 525 7.57 34.23 -28.04
N ALA A 526 6.96 33.29 -28.78
CA ALA A 526 6.21 33.59 -29.99
C ALA A 526 5.05 34.56 -29.72
N ASN A 527 4.39 34.41 -28.56
CA ASN A 527 3.35 35.32 -28.07
C ASN A 527 3.89 36.62 -27.43
N LYS A 528 5.19 36.89 -27.54
CA LYS A 528 5.87 38.10 -27.04
C LYS A 528 5.67 38.36 -25.55
N LYS A 529 5.60 37.30 -24.74
CA LYS A 529 5.53 37.46 -23.27
C LYS A 529 6.80 38.16 -22.74
N PRO A 530 6.67 39.08 -21.76
CA PRO A 530 7.82 39.73 -21.15
C PRO A 530 8.79 38.73 -20.51
N TRP A 531 10.10 38.97 -20.61
CA TRP A 531 11.14 38.12 -20.00
C TRP A 531 10.86 37.82 -18.52
N LYS A 532 10.47 38.83 -17.75
CA LYS A 532 10.18 38.73 -16.32
C LYS A 532 9.11 37.67 -15.98
N GLU A 533 8.22 37.34 -16.92
CA GLU A 533 7.20 36.30 -16.72
C GLU A 533 7.72 34.88 -16.98
N ILE A 534 8.76 34.73 -17.80
CA ILE A 534 9.32 33.42 -18.19
C ILE A 534 10.66 33.10 -17.52
N GLU A 535 11.40 34.10 -17.03
CA GLU A 535 12.76 34.00 -16.48
C GLU A 535 12.93 32.87 -15.46
N ASN A 536 12.05 32.80 -14.45
CA ASN A 536 12.13 31.78 -13.41
C ASN A 536 11.95 30.36 -13.97
N ARG A 537 11.10 30.19 -14.98
CA ARG A 537 10.88 28.90 -15.64
C ARG A 537 12.11 28.50 -16.47
N VAL A 538 12.68 29.45 -17.21
CA VAL A 538 13.94 29.25 -17.96
C VAL A 538 15.06 28.83 -17.02
N LEU A 539 15.30 29.57 -15.93
CA LEU A 539 16.35 29.27 -14.96
C LEU A 539 16.16 27.89 -14.31
N THR A 540 14.92 27.53 -13.99
CA THR A 540 14.59 26.23 -13.41
C THR A 540 14.87 25.10 -14.41
N LEU A 541 14.46 25.28 -15.67
CA LEU A 541 14.70 24.32 -16.74
C LEU A 541 16.19 24.11 -17.00
N GLU A 542 16.98 25.19 -17.12
CA GLU A 542 18.42 25.10 -17.35
C GLU A 542 19.15 24.40 -16.20
N LYS A 543 18.80 24.74 -14.94
CA LYS A 543 19.37 24.09 -13.75
C LYS A 543 19.06 22.60 -13.71
N ASN A 544 17.83 22.22 -14.07
CA ASN A 544 17.41 20.83 -14.12
C ASN A 544 18.09 20.08 -15.27
N LEU A 545 18.16 20.67 -16.47
CA LEU A 545 18.87 20.11 -17.62
C LEU A 545 20.35 19.85 -17.31
N ARG A 546 21.04 20.81 -16.67
CA ARG A 546 22.42 20.62 -16.24
C ARG A 546 22.53 19.43 -15.28
N LYS A 547 21.66 19.36 -14.27
CA LYS A 547 21.62 18.26 -13.30
C LYS A 547 21.35 16.91 -13.95
N TRP A 548 20.39 16.82 -14.87
CA TRP A 548 20.05 15.57 -15.56
C TRP A 548 21.16 15.13 -16.51
N TYR A 549 21.79 16.07 -17.22
CA TYR A 549 22.95 15.80 -18.06
C TYR A 549 24.15 15.27 -17.27
N ASP A 550 24.49 15.93 -16.16
CA ASP A 550 25.61 15.51 -15.29
C ASP A 550 25.37 14.11 -14.70
N LYS A 551 24.09 13.74 -14.48
CA LYS A 551 23.66 12.40 -14.04
C LYS A 551 23.51 11.38 -15.17
N LYS A 552 23.74 11.77 -16.43
CA LYS A 552 23.51 10.93 -17.64
C LYS A 552 22.05 10.44 -17.75
N GLU A 553 21.11 11.26 -17.32
CA GLU A 553 19.67 11.02 -17.47
C GLU A 553 19.12 11.62 -18.77
N VAL A 554 19.86 12.58 -19.34
CA VAL A 554 19.63 13.21 -20.65
C VAL A 554 20.92 13.11 -21.46
N ASP A 555 20.81 12.68 -22.71
CA ASP A 555 21.94 12.48 -23.61
C ASP A 555 22.42 13.78 -24.28
N LYS A 556 23.59 13.72 -24.94
CA LYS A 556 24.19 14.88 -25.62
C LYS A 556 23.41 15.34 -26.86
N ASP A 557 22.55 14.49 -27.39
CA ASP A 557 21.76 14.73 -28.60
C ASP A 557 20.81 15.93 -28.45
N VAL A 558 20.28 16.18 -27.24
CA VAL A 558 19.40 17.32 -26.98
C VAL A 558 20.08 18.68 -27.23
N PHE A 559 21.42 18.72 -27.19
CA PHE A 559 22.23 19.92 -27.39
C PHE A 559 22.80 20.04 -28.82
N LEU A 560 22.33 19.26 -29.78
CA LEU A 560 22.73 19.40 -31.17
C LEU A 560 22.26 20.75 -31.76
N GLU A 561 23.06 21.33 -32.65
CA GLU A 561 22.82 22.68 -33.21
C GLU A 561 21.42 22.86 -33.82
N LYS A 562 20.88 21.79 -34.42
CA LYS A 562 19.55 21.79 -35.05
C LYS A 562 18.39 21.50 -34.09
N SER A 563 18.65 21.15 -32.83
CA SER A 563 17.61 20.75 -31.88
C SER A 563 16.68 21.91 -31.54
N THR A 564 15.43 21.59 -31.19
CA THR A 564 14.45 22.60 -30.77
C THR A 564 14.94 23.37 -29.53
N LEU A 565 15.66 22.70 -28.62
CA LEU A 565 16.22 23.30 -27.40
C LEU A 565 17.27 24.35 -27.73
N VAL A 566 18.23 24.04 -28.62
CA VAL A 566 19.31 24.97 -28.99
C VAL A 566 18.76 26.16 -29.76
N LYS A 567 17.85 25.92 -30.71
CA LYS A 567 17.17 26.99 -31.46
C LYS A 567 16.43 27.95 -30.53
N TRP A 568 15.63 27.40 -29.61
CA TRP A 568 14.94 28.17 -28.59
C TRP A 568 15.91 28.97 -27.73
N TRP A 569 16.96 28.32 -27.22
CA TRP A 569 17.92 28.93 -26.31
C TRP A 569 18.64 30.13 -26.94
N HIS A 570 18.94 30.08 -28.24
CA HIS A 570 19.54 31.21 -28.96
C HIS A 570 18.62 32.44 -29.08
N THR A 571 17.30 32.26 -28.96
CA THR A 571 16.33 33.39 -28.94
C THR A 571 16.28 34.14 -27.61
N LEU A 572 16.90 33.61 -26.54
CA LEU A 572 16.90 34.22 -25.22
C LEU A 572 17.82 35.47 -25.17
N PRO A 573 17.61 36.39 -24.21
CA PRO A 573 18.43 37.60 -24.07
C PRO A 573 19.92 37.30 -23.88
N ASP A 574 20.79 38.12 -24.49
CA ASP A 574 22.24 37.90 -24.45
C ASP A 574 22.81 37.94 -23.03
N TYR A 575 22.31 38.82 -22.16
CA TYR A 575 22.75 38.87 -20.77
C TYR A 575 22.41 37.58 -20.00
N HIS A 576 21.29 36.91 -20.33
CA HIS A 576 20.92 35.63 -19.73
C HIS A 576 21.82 34.52 -20.26
N LYS A 577 21.94 34.41 -21.59
CA LYS A 577 22.80 33.42 -22.24
C LYS A 577 24.25 33.48 -21.75
N ALA A 578 24.77 34.68 -21.48
CA ALA A 578 26.11 34.88 -20.95
C ALA A 578 26.32 34.24 -19.56
N ASN A 579 25.27 34.21 -18.73
CA ASN A 579 25.26 33.72 -17.34
C ASN A 579 24.60 32.34 -17.16
N SER A 580 24.13 31.72 -18.25
CA SER A 580 23.42 30.44 -18.22
C SER A 580 24.34 29.28 -17.82
N CYS A 581 23.82 28.37 -16.99
CA CYS A 581 24.56 27.19 -16.52
C CYS A 581 24.68 26.07 -17.56
N ILE A 582 23.96 26.17 -18.69
CA ILE A 582 24.06 25.22 -19.81
C ILE A 582 24.81 25.81 -21.02
N LYS A 583 25.30 27.05 -20.94
CA LYS A 583 26.02 27.74 -22.02
C LYS A 583 27.12 26.88 -22.66
N GLU A 584 27.90 26.17 -21.85
CA GLU A 584 29.01 25.31 -22.31
C GLU A 584 28.53 24.06 -23.06
N LEU A 585 27.26 23.68 -22.90
CA LEU A 585 26.65 22.56 -23.60
C LEU A 585 26.06 22.98 -24.95
N ILE A 586 25.80 24.28 -25.16
CA ILE A 586 25.15 24.80 -26.36
C ILE A 586 26.20 25.15 -27.43
N PRO A 587 26.11 24.59 -28.65
CA PRO A 587 26.97 24.97 -29.77
C PRO A 587 26.82 26.44 -30.14
N SER A 588 27.93 27.11 -30.46
CA SER A 588 27.91 28.44 -31.07
C SER A 588 27.38 28.34 -32.51
N LEU A 589 26.47 29.26 -32.88
CA LEU A 589 26.04 29.41 -34.27
C LEU A 589 27.27 29.79 -35.10
N LYS A 590 27.80 28.86 -35.88
CA LYS A 590 28.80 29.21 -36.90
C LYS A 590 28.07 29.95 -37.99
N SER A 591 28.45 31.21 -38.24
CA SER A 591 27.98 31.98 -39.38
C SER A 591 28.22 31.18 -40.66
N GLN A 592 27.15 30.74 -41.32
CA GLN A 592 27.20 30.26 -42.69
C GLN A 592 27.54 31.44 -43.61
N THR A 593 28.81 31.83 -43.66
CA THR A 593 29.27 32.85 -44.62
C THR A 593 30.71 32.67 -45.10
N GLN A 594 31.32 31.49 -44.96
CA GLN A 594 32.62 31.21 -45.58
C GLN A 594 32.73 29.76 -46.07
N GLN A 595 31.98 29.43 -47.12
CA GLN A 595 32.32 28.32 -48.02
C GLN A 595 31.93 28.62 -49.47
N GLN A 596 32.08 29.89 -49.86
CA GLN A 596 31.97 30.35 -51.24
C GLN A 596 32.79 31.64 -51.43
N ALA A 597 34.07 31.57 -51.10
CA ALA A 597 35.07 32.55 -51.51
C ALA A 597 36.46 31.91 -51.40
N GLY A 598 37.00 31.55 -52.56
CA GLY A 598 38.24 30.80 -52.77
C GLY A 598 38.08 29.94 -54.03
N ILE A 599 37.81 30.55 -55.20
CA ILE A 599 38.83 31.12 -56.13
C ILE A 599 39.76 29.99 -56.61
N ASP A 600 40.02 29.71 -57.87
CA ASP A 600 39.56 30.11 -59.21
C ASP A 600 40.10 28.99 -60.14
#